data_AF-A0A9X3YNP2-F1
#
_entry.id   AF-A0A9X3YNP2-F1
#
_cell.length_a   1.000
_cell.length_b   1.000
_cell.length_c   1.000
_cell.angle_alpha   90.00
_cell.angle_beta   90.00
_cell.angle_gamma   90.00
#
_symmetry.space_group_name_H-M   'P 1'
#
loop_
_entity.id
_entity.type
_entity.pdbx_description
1 polymer ?
#
loop_
_entity_poly.entity_id
_entity_poly.type
_entity_poly.pdbx_seq_one_letter_code
_entity_poly.pdbx_strand_id
1 'polypeptide(L)'
;MAMAAGTLPDRWQLNMHPGVTETARNAYHIHMLMLWICVVIGIIVFGAMAYAMFKFRKSKGAVAAQFSHNTVAELIWTIIPIVILIVCAWPATKILVHTADTSNPELTIKVTGYQWKWRYEYVDYQGKATGINFMSKLDGDSDRTRQLKSGLDPHAVKVGEEQTYLLNVDKPLVLPTNAKVRFVITADDVIHAWWVPALGWKVDAIPGIINDAWTLIEQPGTYRGQCAELCGQDHGFMPIVVEAKPKAEFEQWLAGQQAANAAQNAPAAAQAPVAAPQG
;
A
#
# COMPACT_ATOMS: atom_id res chain seq x y z
N MET A 1 -4.40 13.71 20.39
CA MET A 1 -4.05 13.09 19.10
C MET A 1 -5.33 12.87 18.34
N ALA A 2 -5.64 13.72 17.37
CA ALA A 2 -6.72 13.44 16.43
C ALA A 2 -6.17 12.39 15.44
N MET A 3 -6.68 11.16 15.51
CA MET A 3 -6.41 10.16 14.49
C MET A 3 -6.98 10.68 13.17
N ALA A 4 -6.18 10.69 12.11
CA ALA A 4 -6.67 11.01 10.77
C ALA A 4 -7.79 10.01 10.42
N ALA A 5 -8.99 10.53 10.17
CA ALA A 5 -10.14 9.73 9.79
C ALA A 5 -9.87 8.96 8.47
N GLY A 6 -10.18 7.66 8.46
CA GLY A 6 -10.45 6.90 7.23
C GLY A 6 -9.30 6.11 6.59
N THR A 7 -8.38 5.52 7.38
CA THR A 7 -7.34 4.64 6.81
C THR A 7 -7.73 3.16 6.76
N LEU A 8 -8.76 2.79 7.51
CA LEU A 8 -9.39 1.47 7.46
C LEU A 8 -10.47 1.41 6.37
N PRO A 9 -10.69 0.23 5.77
CA PRO A 9 -11.83 0.03 4.88
C PRO A 9 -13.14 0.14 5.66
N ASP A 10 -14.05 0.99 5.17
CA ASP A 10 -15.38 1.14 5.78
C ASP A 10 -16.35 0.09 5.24
N ARG A 11 -17.26 -0.39 6.09
CA ARG A 11 -18.32 -1.29 5.65
C ARG A 11 -19.18 -0.58 4.61
N TRP A 12 -19.43 -1.24 3.48
CA TRP A 12 -20.19 -0.72 2.34
C TRP A 12 -19.53 0.44 1.59
N GLN A 13 -18.24 0.66 1.80
CA GLN A 13 -17.46 1.55 0.96
C GLN A 13 -17.43 1.05 -0.49
N LEU A 14 -17.79 1.91 -1.44
CA LEU A 14 -17.89 1.57 -2.87
C LEU A 14 -16.68 2.04 -3.70
N ASN A 15 -15.91 2.99 -3.18
CA ASN A 15 -14.78 3.59 -3.88
C ASN A 15 -13.55 3.61 -2.97
N MET A 16 -12.36 3.66 -3.55
CA MET A 16 -11.13 3.82 -2.78
C MET A 16 -11.03 5.20 -2.12
N HIS A 17 -10.27 5.27 -1.03
CA HIS A 17 -9.89 6.54 -0.43
C HIS A 17 -8.89 7.31 -1.32
N PRO A 18 -8.92 8.66 -1.33
CA PRO A 18 -7.92 9.47 -2.06
C PRO A 18 -6.48 9.29 -1.57
N GLY A 19 -6.27 8.73 -0.38
CA GLY A 19 -4.96 8.54 0.25
C GLY A 19 -4.35 9.82 0.83
N VAL A 20 -3.12 9.71 1.32
CA VAL A 20 -2.43 10.77 2.10
C VAL A 20 -1.14 11.29 1.47
N THR A 21 -0.91 10.90 0.21
CA THR A 21 0.25 11.27 -0.58
C THR A 21 -0.23 11.89 -1.89
N GLU A 22 0.63 12.68 -2.53
CA GLU A 22 0.35 13.19 -3.87
C GLU A 22 0.11 12.04 -4.87
N THR A 23 0.94 10.99 -4.81
CA THR A 23 0.83 9.80 -5.65
C THR A 23 -0.54 9.12 -5.52
N ALA A 24 -1.05 8.97 -4.29
CA ALA A 24 -2.37 8.37 -4.07
C ALA A 24 -3.50 9.22 -4.66
N ARG A 25 -3.45 10.54 -4.47
CA ARG A 25 -4.45 11.46 -5.03
C ARG A 25 -4.42 11.47 -6.55
N ASN A 26 -3.23 11.41 -7.15
CA ASN A 26 -3.05 11.31 -8.60
C ASN A 26 -3.64 10.01 -9.14
N ALA A 27 -3.38 8.87 -8.47
CA ALA A 27 -3.98 7.58 -8.81
C ALA A 27 -5.52 7.63 -8.71
N TYR A 28 -6.05 8.26 -7.65
CA TYR A 28 -7.48 8.48 -7.47
C TYR A 28 -8.10 9.28 -8.61
N HIS A 29 -7.52 10.43 -8.97
CA HIS A 29 -8.05 11.27 -10.04
C HIS A 29 -8.00 10.58 -11.41
N ILE A 30 -6.92 9.89 -11.76
CA ILE A 30 -6.84 9.13 -13.01
C ILE A 30 -7.89 8.03 -13.03
N HIS A 31 -8.02 7.27 -11.93
CA HIS A 31 -9.04 6.23 -11.83
C HIS A 31 -10.44 6.80 -12.06
N MET A 32 -10.79 7.90 -11.39
CA MET A 32 -12.10 8.52 -11.55
C MET A 32 -12.34 9.04 -12.96
N LEU A 33 -11.32 9.61 -13.61
CA LEU A 33 -11.40 10.02 -15.02
C LEU A 33 -11.68 8.81 -15.92
N MET A 34 -10.92 7.72 -15.76
CA MET A 34 -11.11 6.49 -16.57
C MET A 34 -12.48 5.88 -16.32
N LEU A 35 -12.94 5.84 -15.07
CA LEU A 35 -14.25 5.33 -14.69
C LEU A 35 -15.37 6.11 -15.42
N TRP A 36 -15.32 7.45 -15.43
CA TRP A 36 -16.31 8.25 -16.13
C TRP A 36 -16.29 8.07 -17.65
N ILE A 37 -15.11 7.90 -18.26
CA ILE A 37 -14.99 7.55 -19.68
C ILE A 37 -15.67 6.20 -19.95
N CYS A 38 -15.39 5.18 -19.14
CA CYS A 38 -16.02 3.87 -19.24
C CYS A 38 -17.54 3.93 -19.06
N VAL A 39 -18.05 4.75 -18.13
CA VAL A 39 -19.49 4.94 -17.91
C VAL A 39 -20.15 5.55 -19.15
N VAL A 40 -19.56 6.59 -19.75
CA VAL A 40 -20.09 7.22 -20.97
C VAL A 40 -20.11 6.24 -22.14
N ILE A 41 -19.02 5.51 -22.36
CA ILE A 41 -18.95 4.47 -23.41
C ILE A 41 -19.99 3.38 -23.13
N GLY A 42 -20.12 2.94 -21.89
CA GLY A 42 -21.11 1.95 -21.46
C GLY A 42 -22.53 2.41 -21.77
N ILE A 43 -22.90 3.64 -21.43
CA ILE A 43 -24.21 4.22 -21.76
C ILE A 43 -24.47 4.21 -23.26
N ILE A 44 -23.47 4.58 -24.07
CA ILE A 44 -23.58 4.60 -25.53
C ILE A 44 -23.80 3.18 -26.07
N VAL A 45 -22.99 2.21 -25.65
CA VAL A 45 -23.07 0.82 -26.12
C VAL A 45 -24.37 0.16 -25.67
N PHE A 46 -24.68 0.19 -24.36
CA PHE A 46 -25.90 -0.41 -23.83
C PHE A 46 -27.16 0.30 -24.36
N GLY A 47 -27.10 1.62 -24.57
CA GLY A 47 -28.17 2.38 -25.20
C GLY A 47 -28.42 1.96 -26.64
N ALA A 48 -27.36 1.84 -27.45
CA ALA A 48 -27.45 1.37 -28.83
C ALA A 48 -27.99 -0.07 -28.91
N MET A 49 -27.52 -0.96 -28.02
CA MET A 49 -28.03 -2.33 -27.91
C MET A 49 -29.51 -2.36 -27.52
N ALA A 50 -29.91 -1.62 -26.49
CA ALA A 50 -31.31 -1.54 -26.05
C ALA A 50 -32.21 -1.00 -27.17
N TYR A 51 -31.76 0.04 -27.87
CA TYR A 51 -32.45 0.59 -29.03
C TYR A 51 -32.60 -0.47 -30.14
N ALA A 52 -31.50 -1.14 -30.50
CA ALA A 52 -31.51 -2.15 -31.55
C ALA A 52 -32.46 -3.32 -31.23
N MET A 53 -32.40 -3.85 -30.00
CA MET A 53 -33.30 -4.90 -29.53
C MET A 53 -34.76 -4.46 -29.56
N PHE A 54 -35.07 -3.22 -29.16
CA PHE A 54 -36.46 -2.75 -29.13
C PHE A 54 -37.02 -2.41 -30.51
N LYS A 55 -36.20 -1.82 -31.38
CA LYS A 55 -36.59 -1.35 -32.72
C LYS A 55 -36.61 -2.47 -33.75
N PHE A 56 -35.60 -3.34 -33.76
CA PHE A 56 -35.38 -4.36 -34.79
C PHE A 56 -35.80 -5.77 -34.37
N ARG A 57 -36.57 -5.92 -33.28
CA ARG A 57 -37.14 -7.23 -32.91
C ARG A 57 -38.15 -7.74 -33.94
N LYS A 58 -38.12 -9.05 -34.17
CA LYS A 58 -39.02 -9.78 -35.09
C LYS A 58 -40.50 -9.51 -34.81
N SER A 59 -40.90 -9.36 -33.55
CA SER A 59 -42.30 -9.11 -33.18
C SER A 59 -42.87 -7.77 -33.70
N LYS A 60 -42.01 -6.82 -34.10
CA LYS A 60 -42.41 -5.56 -34.76
C LYS A 60 -42.39 -5.65 -36.29
N GLY A 61 -42.21 -6.85 -36.86
CA GLY A 61 -42.12 -7.03 -38.31
C GLY A 61 -40.81 -6.56 -38.92
N ALA A 62 -39.74 -6.44 -38.12
CA ALA A 62 -38.43 -6.05 -38.63
C ALA A 62 -37.88 -7.09 -39.61
N VAL A 63 -37.46 -6.63 -40.80
CA VAL A 63 -36.82 -7.45 -41.84
C VAL A 63 -35.31 -7.18 -41.80
N ALA A 64 -34.49 -8.23 -41.91
CA ALA A 64 -33.04 -8.12 -41.86
C ALA A 64 -32.50 -7.35 -43.07
N ALA A 65 -31.73 -6.29 -42.80
CA ALA A 65 -30.98 -5.60 -43.83
C ALA A 65 -29.87 -6.50 -44.41
N GLN A 66 -29.48 -6.26 -45.66
CA GLN A 66 -28.52 -7.10 -46.42
C GLN A 66 -27.13 -6.46 -46.57
N PHE A 67 -26.87 -5.32 -45.94
CA PHE A 67 -25.53 -4.72 -45.96
C PHE A 67 -24.58 -5.52 -45.05
N SER A 68 -23.32 -5.62 -45.43
CA SER A 68 -22.29 -6.35 -44.68
C SER A 68 -21.16 -5.47 -44.14
N HIS A 69 -20.94 -4.28 -44.70
CA HIS A 69 -19.85 -3.38 -44.31
C HIS A 69 -20.21 -1.91 -44.57
N ASN A 70 -19.49 -1.02 -43.87
CA ASN A 70 -19.52 0.41 -44.12
C ASN A 70 -18.18 1.00 -43.71
N THR A 71 -17.33 1.26 -44.70
CA THR A 71 -15.96 1.73 -44.51
C THR A 71 -15.89 3.05 -43.72
N VAL A 72 -16.87 3.94 -43.88
CA VAL A 72 -16.91 5.22 -43.14
C VAL A 72 -17.21 4.96 -41.67
N ALA A 73 -18.17 4.10 -41.34
CA ALA A 73 -18.46 3.74 -39.96
C ALA A 73 -17.28 3.01 -39.31
N GLU A 74 -16.65 2.10 -40.05
CA GLU A 74 -15.43 1.39 -39.67
C GLU A 74 -14.29 2.32 -39.32
N LEU A 75 -14.07 3.35 -40.15
CA LEU A 75 -13.06 4.36 -39.91
C LEU A 75 -13.35 5.17 -38.63
N ILE A 76 -14.61 5.56 -38.41
CA ILE A 76 -15.03 6.35 -37.25
C ILE A 76 -14.80 5.59 -35.94
N TRP A 77 -15.28 4.35 -35.83
CA TRP A 77 -15.10 3.56 -34.60
C TRP A 77 -13.68 3.04 -34.40
N THR A 78 -12.80 3.17 -35.40
CA THR A 78 -11.37 2.86 -35.27
C THR A 78 -10.60 4.08 -34.78
N ILE A 79 -10.84 5.26 -35.36
CA ILE A 79 -10.13 6.49 -35.00
C ILE A 79 -10.53 6.99 -33.60
N ILE A 80 -11.82 6.96 -33.25
CA ILE A 80 -12.30 7.49 -31.97
C ILE A 80 -11.61 6.81 -30.76
N PRO A 81 -11.57 5.46 -30.65
CA PRO A 81 -10.85 4.80 -29.57
C PRO A 81 -9.36 5.13 -29.52
N ILE A 82 -8.69 5.23 -30.67
CA ILE A 82 -7.27 5.60 -30.73
C ILE A 82 -7.05 7.00 -30.13
N VAL A 83 -7.87 7.98 -30.51
CA VAL A 83 -7.79 9.34 -29.96
C VAL A 83 -8.04 9.36 -28.45
N ILE A 84 -9.06 8.62 -27.98
CA ILE A 84 -9.35 8.49 -26.54
C ILE A 84 -8.12 7.95 -25.79
N LEU A 85 -7.49 6.89 -26.29
CA LEU A 85 -6.32 6.29 -25.65
C LEU A 85 -5.12 7.26 -25.60
N ILE A 86 -4.85 8.01 -26.68
CA ILE A 86 -3.76 9.00 -26.71
C ILE A 86 -3.97 10.08 -25.65
N VAL A 87 -5.20 10.60 -25.53
CA VAL A 87 -5.54 11.63 -24.52
C VAL A 87 -5.35 11.10 -23.11
N CYS A 88 -5.70 9.83 -22.86
CA CYS A 88 -5.53 9.19 -21.55
C CYS A 88 -4.05 8.91 -21.21
N ALA A 89 -3.25 8.53 -22.21
CA ALA A 89 -1.86 8.12 -22.00
C ALA A 89 -0.93 9.27 -21.59
N TRP A 90 -1.20 10.50 -22.02
CA TRP A 90 -0.35 11.65 -21.75
C TRP A 90 -0.22 12.00 -20.25
N PRO A 91 -1.31 12.23 -19.49
CA PRO A 91 -1.21 12.48 -18.05
C PRO A 91 -0.71 11.26 -17.27
N ALA A 92 -1.10 10.05 -17.67
CA ALA A 92 -0.66 8.82 -17.01
C ALA A 92 0.87 8.65 -17.09
N THR A 93 1.46 8.90 -18.26
CA THR A 93 2.92 8.81 -18.45
C THR A 93 3.68 9.81 -17.58
N LYS A 94 3.19 11.05 -17.45
CA LYS A 94 3.84 12.06 -16.58
C LYS A 94 3.89 11.61 -15.12
N ILE A 95 2.78 11.07 -14.61
CA ILE A 95 2.69 10.58 -13.23
C ILE A 95 3.56 9.35 -13.02
N LEU A 96 3.64 8.47 -14.03
CA LEU A 96 4.52 7.30 -13.99
C LEU A 96 6.00 7.71 -13.84
N VAL A 97 6.46 8.66 -14.66
CA VAL A 97 7.84 9.18 -14.58
C VAL A 97 8.13 9.83 -13.24
N HIS A 98 7.19 10.61 -12.70
CA HIS A 98 7.33 11.23 -11.37
C HIS A 98 7.44 10.18 -10.25
N THR A 99 6.65 9.11 -10.33
CA THR A 99 6.66 8.03 -9.32
C THR A 99 7.95 7.20 -9.39
N ALA A 100 8.58 7.10 -10.56
CA ALA A 100 9.84 6.40 -10.75
C ALA A 100 11.07 7.16 -10.19
N ASP A 101 10.97 8.48 -9.96
CA ASP A 101 12.08 9.28 -9.44
C ASP A 101 12.22 9.14 -7.92
N THR A 102 13.10 8.24 -7.49
CA THR A 102 13.40 7.95 -6.07
C THR A 102 14.60 8.75 -5.55
N SER A 103 15.12 9.71 -6.33
CA SER A 103 16.30 10.48 -5.97
C SER A 103 16.07 11.43 -4.79
N ASN A 104 17.16 11.83 -4.13
CA ASN A 104 17.18 12.79 -3.01
C ASN A 104 16.23 12.47 -1.83
N PRO A 105 16.22 11.23 -1.31
CA PRO A 105 15.43 10.93 -0.11
C PRO A 105 16.06 11.56 1.13
N GLU A 106 15.21 11.95 2.08
CA GLU A 106 15.64 12.31 3.44
C GLU A 106 15.74 11.09 4.35
N LEU A 107 15.01 10.01 4.04
CA LEU A 107 15.03 8.76 4.79
C LEU A 107 15.03 7.59 3.81
N THR A 108 15.94 6.63 3.99
CA THR A 108 15.95 5.37 3.24
C THR A 108 15.61 4.21 4.16
N ILE A 109 14.63 3.40 3.78
CA ILE A 109 14.21 2.22 4.52
C ILE A 109 14.31 1.01 3.62
N LYS A 110 15.02 -0.02 4.09
CA LYS A 110 14.97 -1.33 3.47
C LYS A 110 13.83 -2.14 4.09
N VAL A 111 12.98 -2.67 3.23
CA VAL A 111 11.87 -3.55 3.58
C VAL A 111 12.21 -4.94 3.06
N THR A 112 12.21 -5.93 3.94
CA THR A 112 12.42 -7.33 3.54
C THR A 112 11.20 -8.18 3.94
N GLY A 113 10.57 -8.83 2.96
CA GLY A 113 9.49 -9.78 3.17
C GLY A 113 9.99 -11.13 3.67
N TYR A 114 9.27 -11.70 4.64
CA TYR A 114 9.46 -13.04 5.19
C TYR A 114 8.12 -13.72 5.42
N GLN A 115 8.04 -15.04 5.39
CA GLN A 115 6.88 -15.82 5.82
C GLN A 115 6.77 -15.80 7.37
N TRP A 116 5.78 -15.16 8.00
CA TRP A 116 4.82 -14.15 7.49
C TRP A 116 4.93 -12.90 8.36
N LYS A 117 5.87 -12.02 7.99
CA LYS A 117 6.28 -10.82 8.74
C LYS A 117 7.17 -9.94 7.85
N TRP A 118 7.38 -8.70 8.28
CA TRP A 118 8.22 -7.74 7.58
C TRP A 118 9.43 -7.37 8.42
N ARG A 119 10.62 -7.32 7.82
CA ARG A 119 11.78 -6.65 8.42
C ARG A 119 11.87 -5.23 7.90
N TYR A 120 12.07 -4.29 8.80
CA TYR A 120 12.38 -2.91 8.48
C TYR A 120 13.78 -2.58 8.95
N GLU A 121 14.60 -2.03 8.06
CA GLU A 121 15.93 -1.52 8.36
C GLU A 121 15.99 -0.05 7.94
N TYR A 122 16.23 0.84 8.89
CA TYR A 122 16.39 2.27 8.62
C TYR A 122 17.84 2.48 8.18
N VAL A 123 18.07 2.50 6.88
CA VAL A 123 19.42 2.53 6.29
C VAL A 123 20.12 3.83 6.66
N ASP A 124 19.51 4.96 6.29
CA ASP A 124 20.04 6.28 6.57
C ASP A 124 18.89 7.29 6.73
N TYR A 125 19.15 8.33 7.54
CA TYR A 125 18.32 9.53 7.65
C TYR A 125 19.22 10.76 7.48
N GLN A 126 18.91 11.61 6.51
CA GLN A 126 19.70 12.78 6.12
C GLN A 126 21.17 12.41 5.83
N GLY A 127 21.40 11.26 5.19
CA GLY A 127 22.73 10.76 4.85
C GLY A 127 23.53 10.18 6.03
N LYS A 128 22.93 10.03 7.21
CA LYS A 128 23.56 9.40 8.38
C LYS A 128 22.96 8.02 8.63
N ALA A 129 23.81 7.01 8.75
CA ALA A 129 23.37 5.65 9.10
C ALA A 129 22.64 5.65 10.44
N THR A 130 21.48 4.98 10.51
CA THR A 130 20.68 4.98 11.75
C THR A 130 20.97 3.79 12.66
N GLY A 131 21.31 2.63 12.07
CA GLY A 131 21.55 1.37 12.78
C GLY A 131 20.28 0.72 13.37
N ILE A 132 19.08 1.20 13.02
CA ILE A 132 17.82 0.65 13.53
C ILE A 132 17.29 -0.42 12.59
N ASN A 133 16.97 -1.59 13.13
CA ASN A 133 16.21 -2.61 12.43
C ASN A 133 15.33 -3.40 13.40
N PHE A 134 14.22 -3.91 12.89
CA PHE A 134 13.34 -4.80 13.65
C PHE A 134 12.45 -5.63 12.73
N MET A 135 11.90 -6.71 13.31
CA MET A 135 10.83 -7.48 12.71
C MET A 135 9.47 -6.95 13.19
N SER A 136 8.52 -6.85 12.26
CA SER A 136 7.12 -6.50 12.48
C SER A 136 6.25 -7.66 12.05
N LYS A 137 5.40 -8.15 12.94
CA LYS A 137 4.48 -9.26 12.67
C LYS A 137 3.07 -8.91 13.15
N LEU A 138 2.10 -9.74 12.79
CA LEU A 138 0.74 -9.63 13.29
C LEU A 138 0.72 -9.47 14.82
N ASP A 139 -0.13 -8.55 15.29
CA ASP A 139 -0.27 -8.32 16.72
C ASP A 139 -0.78 -9.57 17.45
N GLY A 140 -0.42 -9.70 18.72
CA GLY A 140 -0.74 -10.89 19.49
C GLY A 140 -2.23 -11.11 19.73
N ASP A 141 -3.05 -10.05 19.76
CA ASP A 141 -4.48 -10.18 20.02
C ASP A 141 -5.18 -10.77 18.79
N SER A 142 -4.84 -10.26 17.60
CA SER A 142 -5.27 -10.84 16.33
C SER A 142 -4.77 -12.29 16.16
N ASP A 143 -3.50 -12.56 16.47
CA ASP A 143 -2.91 -13.90 16.29
C ASP A 143 -3.54 -14.96 17.21
N ARG A 144 -3.94 -14.58 18.43
CA ARG A 144 -4.72 -15.46 19.33
C ARG A 144 -6.16 -15.60 18.87
N THR A 145 -6.79 -14.50 18.46
CA THR A 145 -8.21 -14.47 18.09
C THR A 145 -8.49 -15.29 16.83
N ARG A 146 -7.57 -15.27 15.85
CA ARG A 146 -7.72 -16.02 14.59
C ARG A 146 -7.65 -17.53 14.71
N GLN A 147 -7.19 -18.07 15.84
CA GLN A 147 -7.06 -19.52 16.00
C GLN A 147 -8.42 -20.18 15.98
N LEU A 148 -8.50 -21.34 15.30
CA LEU A 148 -9.73 -22.12 15.25
C LEU A 148 -10.17 -22.50 16.67
N LYS A 149 -11.44 -22.25 17.01
CA LYS A 149 -12.00 -22.49 18.35
C LYS A 149 -11.32 -21.68 19.47
N SER A 150 -10.77 -20.50 19.17
CA SER A 150 -10.22 -19.58 20.18
C SER A 150 -11.27 -19.13 21.22
N GLY A 151 -12.54 -19.08 20.84
CA GLY A 151 -13.62 -18.55 21.67
C GLY A 151 -13.56 -17.03 21.85
N LEU A 152 -12.68 -16.35 21.11
CA LEU A 152 -12.50 -14.90 21.14
C LEU A 152 -13.30 -14.23 20.03
N ASP A 153 -13.81 -13.03 20.29
CA ASP A 153 -14.56 -12.23 19.32
C ASP A 153 -13.63 -11.35 18.47
N PRO A 154 -13.56 -11.54 17.14
CA PRO A 154 -12.82 -10.64 16.23
C PRO A 154 -13.19 -9.16 16.37
N HIS A 155 -14.45 -8.85 16.70
CA HIS A 155 -14.92 -7.46 16.87
C HIS A 155 -14.49 -6.84 18.21
N ALA A 156 -13.87 -7.61 19.10
CA ALA A 156 -13.27 -7.09 20.32
C ALA A 156 -11.82 -6.62 20.11
N VAL A 157 -11.17 -6.99 18.99
CA VAL A 157 -9.78 -6.60 18.69
C VAL A 157 -9.75 -5.20 18.11
N LYS A 158 -9.28 -4.24 18.92
CA LYS A 158 -9.29 -2.82 18.59
C LYS A 158 -8.07 -2.07 19.10
N VAL A 159 -7.72 -1.00 18.41
CA VAL A 159 -6.77 0.02 18.90
C VAL A 159 -7.54 1.33 19.03
N GLY A 160 -7.71 1.81 20.27
CA GLY A 160 -8.64 2.90 20.54
C GLY A 160 -10.07 2.50 20.20
N GLU A 161 -10.69 3.23 19.26
CA GLU A 161 -12.03 2.97 18.76
C GLU A 161 -12.03 2.18 17.43
N GLU A 162 -10.87 2.00 16.81
CA GLU A 162 -10.74 1.34 15.51
C GLU A 162 -10.74 -0.18 15.63
N GLN A 163 -11.52 -0.86 14.80
CA GLN A 163 -11.52 -2.32 14.68
C GLN A 163 -10.31 -2.77 13.86
N THR A 164 -9.37 -3.48 14.49
CA THR A 164 -8.05 -3.75 13.90
C THR A 164 -7.71 -5.23 13.80
N TYR A 165 -8.70 -6.12 13.94
CA TYR A 165 -8.49 -7.55 13.75
C TYR A 165 -7.79 -7.84 12.41
N LEU A 166 -6.65 -8.53 12.47
CA LEU A 166 -5.76 -8.84 11.33
C LEU A 166 -5.07 -7.65 10.64
N LEU A 167 -5.23 -6.44 11.17
CA LEU A 167 -4.72 -5.20 10.56
C LEU A 167 -3.71 -4.46 11.43
N ASN A 168 -3.41 -4.98 12.63
CA ASN A 168 -2.42 -4.41 13.53
C ASN A 168 -1.16 -5.27 13.64
N VAL A 169 -0.06 -4.65 14.06
CA VAL A 169 1.24 -5.29 14.24
C VAL A 169 1.79 -5.03 15.63
N ASP A 170 2.77 -5.83 16.04
CA ASP A 170 3.51 -5.62 17.28
C ASP A 170 4.46 -4.42 17.24
N LYS A 171 5.07 -4.15 16.08
CA LYS A 171 6.01 -3.05 15.85
C LYS A 171 5.68 -2.28 14.57
N PRO A 172 5.07 -1.09 14.65
CA PRO A 172 4.76 -0.30 13.46
C PRO A 172 6.02 0.34 12.86
N LEU A 173 6.00 0.57 11.55
CA LEU A 173 7.00 1.36 10.85
C LEU A 173 6.75 2.85 11.09
N VAL A 174 7.67 3.55 11.77
CA VAL A 174 7.50 4.98 12.06
C VAL A 174 8.20 5.82 11.00
N LEU A 175 7.47 6.76 10.39
CA LEU A 175 7.97 7.64 9.31
C LEU A 175 7.79 9.12 9.67
N PRO A 176 8.67 10.02 9.21
CA PRO A 176 8.45 11.46 9.31
C PRO A 176 7.44 11.95 8.26
N THR A 177 6.57 12.86 8.65
CA THR A 177 5.76 13.64 7.70
C THR A 177 6.59 14.73 7.03
N ASN A 178 6.19 15.15 5.83
CA ASN A 178 6.82 16.22 5.05
C ASN A 178 8.31 15.96 4.75
N ALA A 179 8.66 14.69 4.56
CA ALA A 179 9.99 14.25 4.17
C ALA A 179 9.86 13.14 3.12
N LYS A 180 10.73 13.17 2.10
CA LYS A 180 10.76 12.13 1.06
C LYS A 180 11.39 10.86 1.64
N VAL A 181 10.60 9.80 1.77
CA VAL A 181 11.05 8.48 2.24
C VAL A 181 11.20 7.56 1.03
N ARG A 182 12.41 7.04 0.80
CA ARG A 182 12.68 5.98 -0.17
C ARG A 182 12.57 4.62 0.50
N PHE A 183 11.91 3.70 -0.19
CA PHE A 183 11.82 2.29 0.16
C PHE A 183 12.65 1.48 -0.80
N VAL A 184 13.45 0.57 -0.25
CA VAL A 184 14.24 -0.42 -0.95
C VAL A 184 13.66 -1.78 -0.57
N ILE A 185 12.95 -2.42 -1.47
CA ILE A 185 12.03 -3.52 -1.17
C ILE A 185 12.56 -4.82 -1.79
N THR A 186 12.66 -5.86 -0.98
CA THR A 186 13.09 -7.21 -1.39
C THR A 186 12.47 -8.28 -0.48
N ALA A 187 12.78 -9.55 -0.69
CA ALA A 187 12.38 -10.66 0.18
C ALA A 187 13.52 -11.67 0.37
N ASP A 188 13.43 -12.48 1.41
CA ASP A 188 14.48 -13.48 1.75
C ASP A 188 14.01 -14.93 1.54
N ASP A 189 12.71 -15.16 1.30
CA ASP A 189 12.12 -16.48 1.08
C ASP A 189 11.33 -16.59 -0.23
N VAL A 190 10.07 -16.18 -0.23
CA VAL A 190 9.15 -16.21 -1.38
C VAL A 190 8.79 -14.79 -1.81
N ILE A 191 8.01 -14.66 -2.88
CA ILE A 191 7.52 -13.35 -3.31
C ILE A 191 6.45 -12.87 -2.33
N HIS A 192 6.55 -11.60 -1.93
CA HIS A 192 5.51 -10.86 -1.22
C HIS A 192 5.21 -9.58 -1.99
N ALA A 193 4.25 -8.77 -1.55
CA ALA A 193 4.11 -7.40 -2.03
C ALA A 193 3.78 -6.46 -0.87
N TRP A 194 4.55 -5.38 -0.77
CA TRP A 194 4.36 -4.38 0.26
C TRP A 194 3.35 -3.34 -0.24
N TRP A 195 2.19 -3.27 0.41
CA TRP A 195 1.09 -2.43 -0.01
C TRP A 195 0.42 -1.72 1.17
N VAL A 196 0.52 -0.40 1.18
CA VAL A 196 -0.24 0.47 2.08
C VAL A 196 -1.14 1.35 1.19
N PRO A 197 -2.44 1.08 1.07
CA PRO A 197 -3.33 1.76 0.12
C PRO A 197 -3.28 3.28 0.21
N ALA A 198 -3.19 3.83 1.43
CA ALA A 198 -3.13 5.27 1.65
C ALA A 198 -1.89 5.94 1.03
N LEU A 199 -0.82 5.20 0.74
CA LEU A 199 0.39 5.72 0.09
C LEU A 199 0.30 5.74 -1.44
N GLY A 200 -0.68 5.04 -2.03
CA GLY A 200 -0.99 5.15 -3.45
C GLY A 200 -0.17 4.28 -4.40
N TRP A 201 0.65 3.37 -3.89
CA TRP A 201 1.42 2.43 -4.70
C TRP A 201 1.59 1.09 -4.00
N LYS A 202 1.89 0.07 -4.81
CA LYS A 202 2.24 -1.30 -4.39
C LYS A 202 3.50 -1.70 -5.12
N VAL A 203 4.43 -2.33 -4.41
CA VAL A 203 5.64 -2.91 -5.02
C VAL A 203 5.88 -4.30 -4.47
N ASP A 204 6.23 -5.21 -5.37
CA ASP A 204 6.53 -6.60 -5.03
C ASP A 204 7.91 -6.69 -4.38
N ALA A 205 7.99 -7.51 -3.34
CA ALA A 205 9.19 -7.90 -2.63
C ALA A 205 9.64 -9.26 -3.19
N ILE A 206 10.66 -9.24 -4.05
CA ILE A 206 11.08 -10.41 -4.83
C ILE A 206 12.47 -10.86 -4.33
N PRO A 207 12.66 -12.15 -4.00
CA PRO A 207 13.97 -12.65 -3.60
C PRO A 207 15.03 -12.43 -4.69
N GLY A 208 16.18 -11.87 -4.30
CA GLY A 208 17.29 -11.58 -5.22
C GLY A 208 17.12 -10.33 -6.08
N ILE A 209 16.01 -9.59 -5.97
CA ILE A 209 15.78 -8.32 -6.66
C ILE A 209 15.52 -7.22 -5.62
N ILE A 210 16.09 -6.05 -5.87
CA ILE A 210 15.83 -4.83 -5.10
C ILE A 210 14.96 -3.92 -5.95
N ASN A 211 13.72 -3.70 -5.51
CA ASN A 211 12.82 -2.72 -6.10
C ASN A 211 12.86 -1.42 -5.29
N ASP A 212 12.62 -0.29 -5.95
CA ASP A 212 12.54 1.01 -5.30
C ASP A 212 11.13 1.59 -5.38
N ALA A 213 10.73 2.29 -4.32
CA ALA A 213 9.55 3.14 -4.27
C ALA A 213 9.82 4.34 -3.38
N TRP A 214 8.95 5.36 -3.43
CA TRP A 214 9.06 6.49 -2.52
C TRP A 214 7.70 7.00 -2.08
N THR A 215 7.66 7.68 -0.93
CA THR A 215 6.48 8.37 -0.44
C THR A 215 6.84 9.69 0.19
N LEU A 216 5.88 10.61 0.23
CA LEU A 216 5.91 11.83 1.03
C LEU A 216 4.54 11.95 1.69
N ILE A 217 4.50 11.74 3.01
CA ILE A 217 3.27 11.76 3.79
C ILE A 217 3.08 13.17 4.36
N GLU A 218 1.96 13.81 4.05
CA GLU A 218 1.71 15.20 4.46
C GLU A 218 1.11 15.32 5.85
N GLN A 219 0.33 14.31 6.27
CA GLN A 219 -0.47 14.34 7.49
C GLN A 219 0.00 13.27 8.49
N PRO A 220 0.17 13.62 9.77
CA PRO A 220 0.39 12.62 10.82
C PRO A 220 -0.78 11.65 10.94
N GLY A 221 -0.51 10.40 11.30
CA GLY A 221 -1.54 9.40 11.48
C GLY A 221 -1.03 7.97 11.39
N THR A 222 -1.95 7.02 11.49
CA THR A 222 -1.67 5.59 11.36
C THR A 222 -2.29 5.06 10.08
N TYR A 223 -1.45 4.51 9.19
CA TYR A 223 -1.83 3.97 7.89
C TYR A 223 -1.59 2.48 7.85
N ARG A 224 -2.61 1.71 7.46
CA ARG A 224 -2.57 0.25 7.49
C ARG A 224 -2.50 -0.32 6.08
N GLY A 225 -1.83 -1.46 5.96
CA GLY A 225 -1.61 -2.17 4.71
C GLY A 225 -1.57 -3.68 4.94
N GLN A 226 -1.48 -4.43 3.85
CA GLN A 226 -1.42 -5.88 3.87
C GLN A 226 -0.43 -6.38 2.81
N CYS A 227 0.02 -7.62 2.97
CA CYS A 227 0.70 -8.31 1.89
C CYS A 227 -0.27 -8.51 0.72
N ALA A 228 0.18 -8.20 -0.49
CA ALA A 228 -0.66 -8.21 -1.69
C ALA A 228 -0.11 -9.12 -2.81
N GLU A 229 0.69 -10.12 -2.43
CA GLU A 229 1.13 -11.22 -3.29
C GLU A 229 1.05 -12.52 -2.51
N LEU A 230 0.47 -13.57 -3.09
CA LEU A 230 0.21 -14.83 -2.39
C LEU A 230 1.54 -15.49 -1.95
N CYS A 231 1.79 -15.50 -0.64
CA CYS A 231 3.05 -15.94 -0.07
C CYS A 231 2.94 -17.17 0.86
N GLY A 232 1.86 -17.94 0.74
CA GLY A 232 1.65 -19.20 1.47
C GLY A 232 0.53 -19.13 2.54
N GLN A 233 0.59 -20.06 3.50
CA GLN A 233 -0.51 -20.34 4.44
C GLN A 233 -1.01 -19.10 5.21
N ASP A 234 -0.12 -18.30 5.79
CA ASP A 234 -0.48 -17.13 6.58
C ASP A 234 -0.39 -15.82 5.77
N HIS A 235 -0.56 -15.89 4.43
CA HIS A 235 -0.54 -14.71 3.54
C HIS A 235 -1.45 -13.57 4.02
N GLY A 236 -2.67 -13.90 4.47
CA GLY A 236 -3.62 -12.93 5.00
C GLY A 236 -3.30 -12.38 6.40
N PHE A 237 -2.19 -12.81 7.02
CA PHE A 237 -1.86 -12.57 8.43
C PHE A 237 -0.49 -11.91 8.63
N MET A 238 -0.02 -11.14 7.64
CA MET A 238 1.19 -10.32 7.74
C MET A 238 0.93 -8.85 7.36
N PRO A 239 0.14 -8.14 8.19
CA PRO A 239 -0.22 -6.76 7.92
C PRO A 239 0.98 -5.82 8.04
N ILE A 240 0.75 -4.58 7.59
CA ILE A 240 1.70 -3.47 7.64
C ILE A 240 1.02 -2.34 8.41
N VAL A 241 1.75 -1.70 9.31
CA VAL A 241 1.30 -0.48 9.97
C VAL A 241 2.39 0.56 9.85
N VAL A 242 2.02 1.73 9.35
CA VAL A 242 2.86 2.91 9.23
C VAL A 242 2.34 3.98 10.20
N GLU A 243 3.18 4.43 11.13
CA GLU A 243 2.91 5.61 11.95
C GLU A 243 3.66 6.81 11.37
N ALA A 244 2.95 7.75 10.75
CA ALA A 244 3.53 9.01 10.34
C ALA A 244 3.50 10.01 11.49
N LYS A 245 4.66 10.53 11.87
CA LYS A 245 4.84 11.50 12.95
C LYS A 245 5.38 12.82 12.40
N PRO A 246 5.06 13.97 13.02
CA PRO A 246 5.77 15.21 12.76
C PRO A 246 7.29 15.01 12.84
N LYS A 247 8.06 15.69 11.97
CA LYS A 247 9.51 15.47 11.84
C LYS A 247 10.25 15.54 13.18
N ALA A 248 9.90 16.49 14.05
CA ALA A 248 10.49 16.61 15.39
C ALA A 248 10.19 15.40 16.30
N GLU A 249 8.96 14.87 16.27
CA GLU A 249 8.58 13.67 17.04
C GLU A 249 9.24 12.42 16.47
N PHE A 250 9.38 12.34 15.15
CA PHE A 250 10.14 11.27 14.49
C PHE A 250 11.61 11.28 14.93
N GLU A 251 12.25 12.45 14.96
CA GLU A 251 13.65 12.59 15.37
C GLU A 251 13.85 12.22 16.84
N GLN A 252 12.91 12.57 17.72
CA GLN A 252 12.91 12.12 19.12
C GLN A 252 12.76 10.61 19.23
N TRP A 253 11.82 10.02 18.47
CA TRP A 253 11.65 8.57 18.42
C TRP A 253 12.91 7.86 17.92
N LEU A 254 13.54 8.39 16.86
CA LEU A 254 14.76 7.86 16.26
C LEU A 254 15.90 7.81 17.28
N ALA A 255 16.14 8.93 17.98
CA ALA A 255 17.16 9.01 19.01
C ALA A 255 16.90 8.02 20.16
N GLY A 256 15.63 7.86 20.55
CA GLY A 256 15.24 6.87 21.56
C GLY A 256 15.53 5.42 21.13
N GLN A 257 15.24 5.06 19.88
CA GLN A 257 15.57 3.73 19.34
C GLN A 257 17.08 3.48 19.27
N GLN A 258 17.86 4.48 18.86
CA GLN A 258 19.31 4.37 18.82
C GLN A 258 19.91 4.16 20.21
N ALA A 259 19.42 4.89 21.22
CA ALA A 259 19.85 4.71 22.60
C ALA A 259 19.49 3.31 23.14
N ALA A 260 18.28 2.81 22.84
CA ALA A 260 17.85 1.47 23.24
C ALA A 260 18.71 0.37 22.58
N ASN A 261 19.02 0.49 21.29
CA ASN A 261 19.90 -0.44 20.58
C ASN A 261 21.33 -0.41 21.15
N ALA A 262 21.85 0.77 21.49
CA ALA A 262 23.16 0.90 22.11
C ALA A 262 23.21 0.24 23.50
N ALA A 263 22.15 0.39 24.30
CA ALA A 263 22.06 -0.24 25.63
C ALA A 263 21.99 -1.77 25.56
N GLN A 264 21.29 -2.33 24.57
CA GLN A 264 21.21 -3.78 24.36
C GLN A 264 22.53 -4.40 23.87
N ASN A 265 23.33 -3.63 23.14
CA ASN A 265 24.62 -4.06 22.61
C ASN A 265 25.81 -3.69 23.53
N ALA A 266 25.54 -3.08 24.69
CA ALA A 266 26.59 -2.80 25.67
C ALA A 266 27.12 -4.14 26.24
N PRO A 267 28.45 -4.33 26.32
CA PRO A 267 29.01 -5.53 26.92
C PRO A 267 28.51 -5.66 28.36
N ALA A 268 28.04 -6.86 28.74
CA ALA A 268 27.70 -7.15 30.12
C ALA A 268 28.89 -6.75 31.01
N ALA A 269 28.65 -5.89 32.00
CA ALA A 269 29.68 -5.44 32.92
C ALA A 269 30.45 -6.66 33.44
N ALA A 270 31.77 -6.66 33.24
CA ALA A 270 32.63 -7.76 33.67
C ALA A 270 32.34 -8.07 35.13
N GLN A 271 31.90 -9.30 35.41
CA GLN A 271 31.68 -9.75 36.77
C GLN A 271 33.00 -9.57 37.53
N ALA A 272 32.95 -8.82 38.64
CA ALA A 272 34.10 -8.60 39.50
C ALA A 272 34.70 -9.96 39.89
N PRO A 273 36.04 -10.13 39.82
CA PRO A 273 36.66 -11.41 40.14
C PRO A 273 36.27 -11.84 41.55
N VAL A 274 35.75 -13.06 41.66
CA VAL A 274 35.42 -13.70 42.93
C VAL A 274 36.70 -13.79 43.75
N ALA A 275 36.72 -13.14 44.92
CA ALA A 275 37.85 -13.18 45.82
C ALA A 275 38.16 -14.64 46.21
N ALA A 276 39.42 -15.05 46.02
CA ALA A 276 39.89 -16.37 46.41
C ALA A 276 39.73 -16.57 47.93
N PRO A 277 39.30 -17.75 48.39
CA PRO A 277 39.23 -18.03 49.82
C PRO A 277 40.65 -18.03 50.41
N GLN A 278 40.84 -17.27 51.48
CA GLN A 278 42.05 -17.29 52.28
C GLN A 278 42.10 -18.64 53.02
N GLY A 279 43.07 -19.48 52.63
CA GLY A 279 43.46 -20.69 53.36
C GLY A 279 44.65 -20.42 54.25
#